data_AF-A0A699TEU8-F1
#
_entry.id   AF-A0A699TEU8-F1
#
_cell.length_a   1.000
_cell.length_b   1.000
_cell.length_c   1.000
_cell.angle_alpha   90.00
_cell.angle_beta   90.00
_cell.angle_gamma   90.00
#
_symmetry.space_group_name_H-M   'P 1'
#
loop_
_entity.id
_entity.type
_entity.pdbx_description
1 polymer ?
#
loop_
_entity_poly.entity_id
_entity_poly.type
_entity_poly.pdbx_seq_one_letter_code
_entity_poly.pdbx_strand_id
1 'polypeptide(L)'
;VVRFGKRGKLNPRYVGPFKVLEIVGDVAYKLNLPEELSRVHNTFHVSNLKKCHADEPLAVPLDGLHVDDKLHFVEEPLEIMDHEVKWLKRSRILLVKVQWNSKRGTEFTWERDDQFRKKYPHLFTKTAPSSSDVS
;
A
#
# COMPACT_ATOMS: atom_id res chain seq x y z
N VAL A 1 -3.77 -7.02 -24.88
CA VAL A 1 -4.39 -6.53 -23.63
C VAL A 1 -3.28 -6.14 -22.67
N VAL A 2 -3.01 -4.85 -22.51
CA VAL A 2 -1.97 -4.38 -21.57
C VAL A 2 -2.60 -4.29 -20.18
N ARG A 3 -2.12 -5.12 -19.26
CA ARG A 3 -2.60 -5.17 -17.87
C ARG A 3 -1.63 -4.38 -17.00
N PHE A 4 -1.84 -3.08 -16.88
CA PHE A 4 -1.16 -2.23 -15.89
C PHE A 4 -1.96 -2.22 -14.59
N GLY A 5 -1.27 -2.36 -13.45
CA GLY A 5 -1.84 -2.16 -12.12
C GLY A 5 -3.06 -3.03 -11.79
N LYS A 6 -2.93 -4.36 -11.84
CA LYS A 6 -3.83 -5.20 -11.03
C LYS A 6 -3.18 -5.37 -9.67
N ARG A 7 -3.96 -5.19 -8.60
CA ARG A 7 -3.73 -5.75 -7.26
C ARG A 7 -2.91 -7.03 -7.44
N GLY A 8 -1.65 -7.03 -7.01
CA GLY A 8 -0.75 -8.14 -7.27
C GLY A 8 -1.43 -9.44 -6.87
N LYS A 9 -1.19 -10.53 -7.60
CA LYS A 9 -1.72 -11.86 -7.26
C LYS A 9 -1.39 -12.27 -5.80
N LEU A 10 -0.43 -11.58 -5.19
CA LEU A 10 0.08 -11.74 -3.82
C LEU A 10 -0.35 -10.61 -2.86
N ASN A 11 -1.20 -9.67 -3.26
CA ASN A 11 -1.65 -8.62 -2.34
C ASN A 11 -2.50 -9.24 -1.22
N PRO A 12 -2.27 -8.88 0.05
CA PRO A 12 -3.05 -9.38 1.16
C PRO A 12 -4.54 -9.09 0.95
N ARG A 13 -5.36 -10.14 0.99
CA ARG A 13 -6.82 -10.01 0.90
C ARG A 13 -7.45 -9.53 2.21
N TYR A 14 -6.79 -9.81 3.34
CA TYR A 14 -7.23 -9.50 4.69
C TYR A 14 -6.19 -8.63 5.39
N VAL A 15 -6.66 -7.80 6.30
CA VAL A 15 -5.83 -6.89 7.10
C VAL A 15 -5.83 -7.39 8.52
N GLY A 16 -4.63 -7.59 9.07
CA GLY A 16 -4.39 -7.81 10.49
C GLY A 16 -5.11 -9.02 11.12
N PRO A 17 -4.50 -9.65 12.13
CA PRO A 17 -5.29 -10.31 13.15
C PRO A 17 -5.89 -9.23 14.06
N PHE A 18 -7.21 -9.24 14.23
CA PHE A 18 -7.90 -8.40 15.23
C PHE A 18 -8.52 -9.29 16.31
N LYS A 19 -8.48 -8.82 17.56
CA LYS A 19 -9.15 -9.52 18.66
C LYS A 19 -10.65 -9.30 18.57
N VAL A 20 -11.44 -10.35 18.80
CA VAL A 20 -12.89 -10.22 18.95
C VAL A 20 -13.18 -9.69 20.35
N LEU A 21 -13.94 -8.61 20.44
CA LEU A 21 -14.42 -8.03 21.70
C LEU A 21 -15.74 -8.65 22.13
N GLU A 22 -16.69 -8.75 21.21
CA GLU A 22 -18.03 -9.29 21.47
C GLU A 22 -18.61 -9.92 20.19
N ILE A 23 -19.54 -10.84 20.39
CA ILE A 23 -20.37 -11.41 19.31
C ILE A 23 -21.71 -10.66 19.36
N VAL A 24 -22.09 -10.03 18.26
CA VAL A 24 -23.31 -9.22 18.14
C VAL A 24 -24.34 -10.02 17.33
N GLY A 25 -25.27 -10.65 18.03
CA GLY A 25 -26.23 -11.59 17.42
C GLY A 25 -25.53 -12.82 16.83
N ASP A 26 -26.16 -13.46 15.85
CA ASP A 26 -25.65 -14.73 15.30
C ASP A 26 -24.62 -14.54 14.17
N VAL A 27 -24.56 -13.34 13.57
CA VAL A 27 -23.87 -13.12 12.28
C VAL A 27 -22.85 -11.99 12.27
N ALA A 28 -22.64 -11.30 13.40
CA ALA A 28 -21.70 -10.19 13.47
C ALA A 28 -20.76 -10.30 14.67
N TYR A 29 -19.55 -9.80 14.50
CA TYR A 29 -18.53 -9.72 15.54
C TYR A 29 -18.04 -8.28 15.65
N LYS A 30 -17.81 -7.83 16.88
CA LYS A 30 -17.10 -6.60 17.13
C LYS A 30 -15.63 -6.90 17.35
N LEU A 31 -14.78 -6.14 16.68
CA LEU A 31 -13.34 -6.30 16.72
C LEU A 31 -12.69 -5.17 17.51
N ASN A 32 -11.57 -5.46 18.16
CA ASN A 32 -10.68 -4.46 18.71
C ASN A 32 -9.85 -3.89 17.56
N LEU A 33 -10.37 -2.82 16.94
CA LEU A 33 -9.66 -2.09 15.89
C LEU A 33 -8.69 -1.09 16.53
N PRO A 34 -7.50 -0.92 15.96
CA PRO A 34 -6.56 0.08 16.42
C PRO A 34 -6.98 1.48 15.91
N GLU A 35 -6.38 2.52 16.47
CA GLU A 35 -6.81 3.90 16.29
C GLU A 35 -6.69 4.39 14.83
N GLU A 36 -5.76 3.82 14.04
CA GLU A 36 -5.61 4.09 12.62
C GLU A 36 -6.85 3.70 11.81
N LEU A 37 -7.67 2.78 12.34
CA LEU A 37 -8.94 2.33 11.76
C LEU A 37 -10.16 2.88 12.52
N SER A 38 -10.00 3.93 13.34
CA SER A 38 -11.10 4.55 14.11
C SER A 38 -12.28 5.01 13.25
N ARG A 39 -12.05 5.31 11.98
CA ARG A 39 -13.08 5.67 10.99
C ARG A 39 -13.92 4.48 10.52
N VAL A 40 -13.43 3.25 10.72
CA VAL A 40 -14.12 2.02 10.35
C VAL A 40 -14.99 1.56 11.50
N HIS A 41 -16.24 1.19 11.20
CA HIS A 41 -17.09 0.55 12.21
C HIS A 41 -16.44 -0.74 12.71
N ASN A 42 -16.36 -0.89 14.03
CA ASN A 42 -15.73 -2.05 14.63
C ASN A 42 -16.60 -3.32 14.60
N THR A 43 -17.85 -3.24 14.13
CA THR A 43 -18.75 -4.38 13.95
C THR A 43 -18.73 -4.86 12.50
N PHE A 44 -18.39 -6.14 12.30
CA PHE A 44 -18.30 -6.76 10.98
C PHE A 44 -19.17 -8.00 10.88
N HIS A 45 -19.82 -8.18 9.74
CA HIS A 45 -20.51 -9.42 9.41
C HIS A 45 -19.51 -10.57 9.23
N VAL A 46 -19.86 -11.79 9.66
CA VAL A 46 -18.99 -12.98 9.64
C VAL A 46 -18.42 -13.29 8.25
N SER A 47 -19.13 -12.96 7.17
CA SER A 47 -18.65 -13.15 5.78
C SER A 47 -17.44 -12.29 5.43
N ASN A 48 -17.23 -11.18 6.13
CA ASN A 48 -16.11 -10.26 5.91
C ASN A 48 -14.87 -10.67 6.72
N LEU A 49 -15.02 -11.65 7.61
CA LEU A 49 -13.97 -12.11 8.51
C LEU A 49 -13.40 -13.45 8.04
N LYS A 50 -12.14 -13.69 8.40
CA LYS A 50 -11.50 -14.98 8.22
C LYS A 50 -10.78 -15.34 9.51
N LYS A 51 -11.00 -16.57 10.00
CA LYS A 51 -10.34 -17.06 11.21
C LYS A 51 -8.82 -17.01 11.01
N CYS A 52 -8.13 -16.31 11.91
CA CYS A 52 -6.67 -16.33 11.94
C CYS A 52 -6.21 -17.64 12.60
N HIS A 53 -5.29 -18.36 11.95
CA HIS A 53 -4.72 -19.61 12.44
C HIS A 53 -3.27 -19.43 12.93
N ALA A 54 -2.76 -18.20 12.99
CA ALA A 54 -1.43 -17.94 13.52
C ALA A 54 -1.47 -17.98 15.06
N ASP A 55 -0.56 -18.76 15.67
CA ASP A 55 -0.51 -19.02 17.12
C ASP A 55 -0.01 -17.82 17.96
N GLU A 56 0.39 -16.72 17.32
CA GLU A 56 0.83 -15.46 17.95
C GLU A 56 0.58 -14.32 16.96
N PRO A 57 0.38 -13.03 17.35
CA PRO A 57 0.09 -12.02 16.36
C PRO A 57 1.38 -11.74 15.57
N LEU A 58 1.53 -12.41 14.43
CA LEU A 58 2.15 -11.86 13.23
C LEU A 58 1.30 -10.66 12.74
N ALA A 59 0.93 -9.77 13.67
CA ALA A 59 0.34 -8.49 13.39
C ALA A 59 1.44 -7.73 12.67
N VAL A 60 1.34 -7.72 11.35
CA VAL A 60 1.95 -6.64 10.59
C VAL A 60 1.52 -5.35 11.29
N PRO A 61 2.48 -4.55 11.78
CA PRO A 61 2.15 -3.29 12.44
C PRO A 61 1.27 -2.46 11.49
N LEU A 62 0.07 -2.09 11.96
CA LEU A 62 -0.88 -1.25 11.22
C LEU A 62 -0.51 0.24 11.27
N ASP A 63 0.55 0.55 12.01
CA ASP A 63 1.19 1.83 12.30
C ASP A 63 1.71 2.59 11.04
N GLY A 64 1.30 2.18 9.83
CA GLY A 64 1.57 2.85 8.54
C GLY A 64 0.47 2.62 7.50
N LEU A 65 -0.67 2.05 7.90
CA LEU A 65 -1.80 1.77 7.02
C LEU A 65 -2.72 2.98 7.01
N HIS A 66 -2.46 3.94 6.12
CA HIS A 66 -3.36 5.09 5.97
C HIS A 66 -4.62 4.65 5.22
N VAL A 67 -5.78 4.89 5.83
CA VAL A 67 -7.08 4.61 5.23
C VAL A 67 -7.75 5.93 4.86
N ASP A 68 -8.02 6.12 3.57
CA ASP A 68 -8.67 7.34 3.08
C ASP A 68 -10.16 7.40 3.49
N ASP A 69 -10.82 8.54 3.24
CA ASP A 69 -12.26 8.74 3.52
C ASP A 69 -13.16 7.73 2.79
N LYS A 70 -12.63 7.02 1.78
CA LYS A 70 -13.33 6.00 0.99
C LYS A 70 -12.96 4.58 1.42
N LEU A 71 -12.26 4.42 2.53
CA LEU A 71 -11.81 3.15 3.11
C LEU A 71 -10.79 2.37 2.25
N HIS A 72 -10.01 3.05 1.41
CA HIS A 72 -8.90 2.44 0.67
C HIS A 72 -7.58 2.57 1.43
N PHE A 73 -6.74 1.53 1.32
CA PHE A 73 -5.36 1.60 1.76
C PHE A 73 -4.56 2.52 0.84
N VAL A 74 -3.93 3.52 1.43
CA VAL A 74 -3.00 4.42 0.77
C VAL A 74 -1.61 3.98 1.15
N GLU A 75 -0.94 3.26 0.24
CA GLU A 75 0.51 3.05 0.32
C GLU A 75 1.21 4.32 -0.16
N GLU A 76 2.14 4.83 0.66
CA GLU A 76 2.91 6.04 0.35
C GLU A 76 4.21 5.65 -0.38
N PRO A 77 4.49 6.21 -1.56
CA PRO A 77 5.75 5.95 -2.25
C PRO A 77 6.90 6.69 -1.56
N LEU A 78 7.99 5.98 -1.28
CA LEU A 78 9.19 6.54 -0.65
C LEU A 78 10.07 7.27 -1.66
N GLU A 79 10.50 6.56 -2.70
CA GLU A 79 11.50 7.06 -3.64
C GLU A 79 11.38 6.34 -4.98
N ILE A 80 11.81 7.03 -6.04
CA ILE A 80 12.01 6.42 -7.35
C ILE A 80 13.43 5.86 -7.38
N MET A 81 13.54 4.54 -7.43
CA MET A 81 14.82 3.85 -7.41
C MET A 81 15.49 3.76 -8.78
N ASP A 82 14.70 3.65 -9.85
CA ASP A 82 15.21 3.37 -11.19
C ASP A 82 14.23 3.79 -12.29
N HIS A 83 14.72 3.92 -13.51
CA HIS A 83 13.97 4.34 -14.69
C HIS A 83 14.28 3.39 -15.86
N GLU A 84 13.24 2.85 -16.51
CA GLU A 84 13.39 1.97 -17.66
C GLU A 84 12.55 2.48 -18.84
N VAL A 85 13.12 2.44 -20.05
CA VAL A 85 12.36 2.72 -21.28
C VAL A 85 12.04 1.42 -21.99
N LYS A 86 10.75 1.06 -22.06
CA LYS A 86 10.29 -0.08 -22.85
C LYS A 86 9.90 0.35 -24.25
N TRP A 87 10.51 -0.31 -25.22
CA TRP A 87 10.22 -0.14 -26.64
C TRP A 87 9.13 -1.10 -27.07
N LEU A 88 8.04 -0.55 -27.56
CA LEU A 88 6.97 -1.28 -28.22
C LEU A 88 7.06 -1.05 -29.73
N LYS A 89 6.35 -1.87 -30.51
CA LYS A 89 6.38 -1.82 -31.99
C LYS A 89 6.13 -0.43 -32.60
N ARG A 90 5.44 0.48 -31.89
CA ARG A 90 5.10 1.84 -32.38
C ARG A 90 5.28 2.95 -31.35
N SER A 91 5.81 2.65 -30.17
CA SER A 91 5.88 3.64 -29.09
C SER A 91 6.94 3.30 -28.06
N ARG A 92 7.30 4.31 -27.25
CA ARG A 92 8.18 4.17 -26.09
C ARG A 92 7.35 4.41 -24.84
N ILE A 93 7.57 3.61 -23.81
CA ILE A 93 6.94 3.78 -22.49
C ILE A 93 8.05 3.95 -21.47
N LEU A 94 8.08 5.10 -20.79
CA LEU A 94 8.90 5.30 -19.61
C LEU A 94 8.21 4.66 -18.40
N LEU A 95 8.96 3.82 -17.70
CA LEU A 95 8.58 3.21 -16.44
C LEU A 95 9.54 3.69 -15.36
N VAL A 96 9.00 3.87 -14.16
CA VAL A 96 9.75 4.18 -12.95
C VAL A 96 9.61 3.03 -11.96
N LYS A 97 10.71 2.62 -11.35
CA LYS A 97 10.73 1.66 -10.26
C LYS A 97 10.50 2.42 -8.97
N VAL A 98 9.37 2.19 -8.34
CA VAL A 98 8.95 2.88 -7.13
C VAL A 98 9.20 1.97 -5.94
N GLN A 99 9.87 2.50 -4.93
CA GLN A 99 9.94 1.91 -3.60
C GLN A 99 8.76 2.39 -2.78
N TRP A 100 8.01 1.47 -2.18
CA TRP A 100 6.86 1.80 -1.34
C TRP A 100 7.24 1.76 0.15
N ASN A 101 6.62 2.62 0.95
CA ASN A 101 6.75 2.62 2.41
C ASN A 101 5.93 1.49 3.03
N SER A 102 6.22 0.24 2.65
CA SER A 102 5.54 -0.93 3.22
C SER A 102 6.32 -1.41 4.46
N LYS A 103 5.70 -1.31 5.64
CA LYS A 103 6.20 -1.95 6.87
C LYS A 103 6.23 -3.50 6.76
N ARG A 104 5.73 -4.09 5.66
CA ARG A 104 5.76 -5.54 5.36
C ARG A 104 7.03 -5.99 4.63
N GLY A 105 7.93 -5.06 4.32
CA GLY A 105 9.18 -5.32 3.59
C GLY A 105 9.29 -4.39 2.37
N THR A 106 10.49 -4.33 1.78
CA THR A 106 10.73 -3.44 0.64
C THR A 106 9.95 -3.93 -0.59
N GLU A 107 8.84 -3.26 -0.87
CA GLU A 107 8.02 -3.53 -2.05
C GLU A 107 8.45 -2.61 -3.20
N PHE A 108 8.63 -3.22 -4.37
CA PHE A 108 9.00 -2.52 -5.59
C PHE A 108 7.97 -2.79 -6.67
N THR A 109 7.45 -1.72 -7.28
CA THR A 109 6.61 -1.84 -8.48
C THR A 109 7.16 -0.99 -9.62
N TRP A 110 6.87 -1.41 -10.85
CA TRP A 110 7.15 -0.62 -12.05
C TRP A 110 5.88 0.10 -12.49
N GLU A 111 5.88 1.42 -12.35
CA GLU A 111 4.75 2.29 -12.70
C GLU A 111 5.06 3.12 -13.94
N ARG A 112 4.04 3.57 -14.68
CA ARG A 112 4.26 4.47 -15.82
C ARG A 112 4.61 5.87 -15.33
N ASP A 113 5.72 6.40 -15.83
CA ASP A 113 6.26 7.71 -15.46
C ASP A 113 5.22 8.84 -15.56
N ASP A 114 4.50 8.92 -16.69
CA ASP A 114 3.56 9.99 -16.98
C ASP A 114 2.35 10.04 -16.01
N GLN A 115 1.88 8.86 -15.60
CA GLN A 115 0.80 8.74 -14.62
C GLN A 115 1.32 8.97 -13.21
N PHE A 116 2.47 8.40 -12.89
CA PHE A 116 3.05 8.49 -11.56
C PHE A 116 3.47 9.91 -11.22
N ARG A 117 4.07 10.64 -12.17
CA ARG A 117 4.43 12.07 -12.04
C ARG A 117 3.24 12.99 -11.82
N LYS A 118 2.07 12.68 -12.39
CA LYS A 118 0.83 13.43 -12.11
C LYS A 118 0.35 13.25 -10.68
N LYS A 119 0.50 12.04 -10.12
CA LYS A 119 0.02 11.69 -8.78
C LYS A 119 1.01 12.10 -7.69
N TYR A 120 2.31 11.98 -7.94
CA TYR A 120 3.39 12.25 -6.99
C TYR A 120 4.48 13.12 -7.62
N PRO A 121 4.18 14.38 -7.99
CA PRO A 121 5.14 15.25 -8.67
C PRO A 121 6.39 15.55 -7.81
N HIS A 122 6.24 15.59 -6.49
CA HIS A 122 7.31 15.88 -5.54
C HIS A 122 8.44 14.83 -5.53
N LEU A 123 8.18 13.60 -5.97
CA LEU A 123 9.21 12.56 -6.09
C LEU A 123 10.14 12.78 -7.29
N PHE A 124 9.74 13.62 -8.25
CA PHE A 124 10.52 13.93 -9.45
C PHE A 124 11.32 15.23 -9.33
N THR A 125 11.21 15.94 -8.22
CA THR A 125 11.87 17.25 -8.01
C THR A 125 13.22 17.15 -7.31
N LYS A 126 13.67 15.96 -6.91
CA LYS A 126 14.95 15.79 -6.18
C LYS A 126 16.10 15.44 -7.13
N THR A 127 16.95 16.42 -7.41
CA THR A 127 18.41 16.42 -7.17
C THR A 127 19.05 17.54 -8.00
N ALA A 128 19.37 18.67 -7.36
CA ALA A 128 20.62 19.35 -7.65
C ALA A 128 21.54 18.98 -6.47
N PRO A 129 22.71 18.37 -6.70
CA PRO A 129 23.71 18.31 -5.65
C PRO A 129 24.19 19.74 -5.46
N SER A 130 23.97 20.32 -4.28
CA SER A 130 24.72 21.50 -3.86
C SER A 130 26.17 21.06 -3.71
N SER A 131 26.93 21.19 -4.79
CA SER A 131 28.38 21.16 -4.77
C SER A 131 28.85 22.31 -3.88
N SER A 132 29.13 21.99 -2.62
CA SER A 132 30.02 22.80 -1.78
C SER A 132 31.26 21.96 -1.49
N ASP A 133 32.12 21.87 -2.51
CA ASP A 133 33.56 21.84 -2.32
C ASP A 133 34.12 23.21 -2.73
N VAL A 134 35.37 23.49 -2.31
CA VAL A 134 36.15 24.75 -2.35
C VAL A 134 36.03 25.52 -1.03
N SER A 135 37.07 25.68 -0.19
CA SER A 135 38.52 25.43 -0.26
C SER A 135 39.09 25.25 1.15
#